data_AF-A0A9Q3EHZ4-F1
#
_entry.id   AF-A0A9Q3EHZ4-F1
#
_cell.length_a   1.000
_cell.length_b   1.000
_cell.length_c   1.000
_cell.angle_alpha   90.00
_cell.angle_beta   90.00
_cell.angle_gamma   90.00
#
_symmetry.space_group_name_H-M   'P 1'
#
loop_
_entity.id
_entity.type
_entity.pdbx_description
1 polymer ?
#
loop_
_entity_poly.entity_id
_entity_poly.type
_entity_poly.pdbx_seq_one_letter_code
_entity_poly.pdbx_strand_id
1 'polypeptide(L)'
;MGQPEEPANELTKNTFHLISANNIATSWTVSMDDMTAFAEHCKAFHLSNQHLFPKQKIKPNHHFADHIPELFQCWGPAQASATWVYERLI
;
A
#
# COMPACT_ATOMS: atom_id res chain seq x y z
N MET A 1 21.25 19.05 3.34
CA MET A 1 20.53 19.28 2.08
C MET A 1 20.85 18.11 1.17
N GLY A 2 19.91 17.20 0.94
CA GLY A 2 20.08 16.12 -0.05
C GLY A 2 20.02 16.71 -1.45
N GLN A 3 20.86 16.22 -2.36
CA GLN A 3 20.79 16.59 -3.77
C GLN A 3 19.42 16.21 -4.34
N PRO A 4 18.86 16.97 -5.30
CA PRO A 4 17.61 16.58 -5.95
C PRO A 4 17.82 15.22 -6.61
N GLU A 5 17.07 14.22 -6.16
CA GLU A 5 17.15 12.89 -6.73
C GLU A 5 16.63 12.91 -8.17
N GLU A 6 17.29 12.18 -9.06
CA GLU A 6 16.83 12.05 -10.44
C GLU A 6 15.39 11.51 -10.47
N PRO A 7 14.50 12.04 -11.31
CA PRO A 7 13.08 11.65 -11.33
C PRO A 7 12.86 10.15 -11.58
N ALA A 8 13.80 9.48 -12.27
CA ALA A 8 13.79 8.03 -12.45
C ALA A 8 14.05 7.26 -11.14
N ASN A 9 14.88 7.79 -10.25
CA ASN A 9 15.16 7.21 -8.93
C ASN A 9 13.95 7.34 -8.01
N GLU A 10 13.33 8.53 -7.98
CA GLU A 10 12.11 8.78 -7.20
C GLU A 10 10.93 7.89 -7.65
N LEU A 11 10.73 7.74 -8.96
CA LEU A 11 9.71 6.83 -9.50
C LEU A 11 9.98 5.36 -9.10
N THR A 12 11.23 4.94 -9.16
CA THR A 12 11.63 3.58 -8.78
C THR A 12 11.38 3.34 -7.29
N LYS A 13 11.77 4.27 -6.42
CA LYS A 13 11.50 4.19 -4.98
C LYS A 13 10.01 4.18 -4.67
N ASN A 14 9.24 5.07 -5.29
CA ASN A 14 7.79 5.11 -5.16
C ASN A 14 7.16 3.75 -5.53
N THR A 15 7.61 3.17 -6.64
CA THR A 15 7.16 1.84 -7.10
C THR A 15 7.51 0.75 -6.08
N PHE A 16 8.70 0.78 -5.50
CA PHE A 16 9.08 -0.19 -4.46
C PHE A 16 8.24 -0.07 -3.18
N HIS A 17 7.88 1.16 -2.76
CA HIS A 17 6.95 1.32 -1.63
C HIS A 17 5.60 0.69 -1.94
N LEU A 18 5.06 0.91 -3.15
CA LEU A 18 3.79 0.30 -3.57
C LEU A 18 3.87 -1.24 -3.59
N ILE A 19 4.93 -1.81 -4.18
CA ILE A 19 5.13 -3.26 -4.23
C ILE A 19 5.26 -3.85 -2.82
N SER A 20 6.00 -3.18 -1.93
CA SER A 20 6.20 -3.65 -0.55
C SER A 20 4.89 -3.67 0.23
N ALA A 21 4.09 -2.60 0.13
CA ALA A 21 2.76 -2.54 0.72
C ALA A 21 1.85 -3.66 0.14
N ASN A 22 1.87 -3.87 -1.17
CA ASN A 22 1.07 -4.92 -1.82
C ASN A 22 1.47 -6.33 -1.37
N ASN A 23 2.76 -6.60 -1.20
CA ASN A 23 3.25 -7.90 -0.71
C ASN A 23 2.74 -8.19 0.71
N ILE A 24 2.75 -7.18 1.59
CA ILE A 24 2.18 -7.31 2.93
C ILE A 24 0.67 -7.55 2.83
N ALA A 25 -0.03 -6.75 2.01
CA ALA A 25 -1.49 -6.84 1.94
C ALA A 25 -2.03 -8.16 1.37
N THR A 26 -1.22 -8.82 0.56
CA THR A 26 -1.55 -10.12 -0.04
C THR A 26 -0.98 -11.31 0.73
N SER A 27 -0.30 -11.06 1.85
CA SER A 27 0.26 -12.11 2.70
C SER A 27 -0.84 -12.95 3.37
N TRP A 28 -0.53 -14.23 3.59
CA TRP A 28 -1.37 -15.17 4.35
C TRP A 28 -1.20 -15.04 5.87
N THR A 29 -0.19 -14.30 6.31
CA THR A 29 0.12 -14.03 7.72
C THR A 29 0.47 -12.57 7.87
N VAL A 30 0.02 -11.95 8.95
CA VAL A 30 0.31 -10.54 9.23
C VAL A 30 0.62 -10.36 10.72
N SER A 31 1.68 -9.62 11.00
CA SER A 31 2.11 -9.22 12.34
C SER A 31 1.89 -7.73 12.56
N MET A 32 2.07 -7.26 13.80
CA MET A 32 2.03 -5.81 14.10
C MET A 32 3.15 -5.04 13.39
N ASP A 33 4.30 -5.68 13.18
CA ASP A 33 5.42 -5.09 12.44
C ASP A 33 5.07 -4.95 10.95
N ASP A 34 4.40 -5.95 10.37
CA ASP A 34 3.90 -5.87 8.98
C ASP A 34 2.86 -4.76 8.82
N MET A 35 1.94 -4.60 9.78
CA MET A 35 0.96 -3.51 9.78
C MET A 35 1.64 -2.13 9.83
N THR A 36 2.67 -2.00 10.65
CA THR A 36 3.46 -0.76 10.78
C THR A 36 4.21 -0.47 9.48
N ALA A 37 4.91 -1.48 8.94
CA ALA A 37 5.63 -1.37 7.67
C ALA A 37 4.68 -1.03 6.50
N PHE A 38 3.50 -1.63 6.45
CA PHE A 38 2.49 -1.31 5.46
C PHE A 38 2.11 0.18 5.50
N ALA A 39 1.79 0.70 6.69
CA ALA A 39 1.44 2.10 6.86
C ALA A 39 2.57 3.05 6.44
N GLU A 40 3.83 2.70 6.76
CA GLU A 40 5.01 3.45 6.35
C GLU A 40 5.19 3.46 4.82
N HIS A 41 5.08 2.29 4.17
CA HIS A 41 5.18 2.17 2.72
C HIS A 41 4.05 2.93 2.01
N CYS A 42 2.79 2.79 2.46
CA CYS A 42 1.66 3.53 1.90
C CYS A 42 1.82 5.04 2.04
N LYS A 43 2.29 5.52 3.20
CA LYS A 43 2.57 6.94 3.41
C LYS A 43 3.67 7.46 2.48
N ALA A 44 4.79 6.75 2.38
CA ALA A 44 5.89 7.12 1.50
C ALA A 44 5.49 7.11 0.02
N PHE A 45 4.71 6.11 -0.40
CA PHE A 45 4.10 6.04 -1.72
C PHE A 45 3.20 7.26 -1.98
N HIS A 46 2.24 7.56 -1.09
CA HIS A 46 1.31 8.67 -1.32
C HIS A 46 2.01 10.04 -1.41
N LEU A 47 2.99 10.31 -0.54
CA LEU A 47 3.73 11.57 -0.55
C LEU A 47 4.53 11.75 -1.84
N SER A 48 5.29 10.73 -2.27
CA SER A 48 6.08 10.79 -3.50
C SER A 48 5.19 10.74 -4.76
N ASN A 49 4.07 10.03 -4.73
CA ASN A 49 3.13 9.94 -5.86
C ASN A 49 2.48 11.29 -6.19
N GLN A 50 2.17 12.11 -5.18
CA GLN A 50 1.68 13.48 -5.40
C GLN A 50 2.72 14.37 -6.09
N HIS A 51 4.00 14.17 -5.79
CA HIS A 51 5.09 14.90 -6.43
C HIS A 51 5.34 14.43 -7.88
N LEU A 52 5.35 13.12 -8.10
CA LEU A 52 5.56 12.50 -9.42
C LEU A 52 4.38 12.75 -10.37
N PHE A 53 3.14 12.76 -9.85
CA PHE A 53 1.91 12.86 -10.64
C PHE A 53 0.97 13.96 -10.09
N PRO A 54 1.36 15.24 -10.15
CA PRO A 54 0.64 16.35 -9.50
C PRO A 54 -0.78 16.59 -10.04
N LYS A 55 -1.09 16.08 -11.25
CA LYS A 55 -2.42 16.20 -11.88
C LYS A 55 -3.35 15.05 -11.49
N GLN A 56 -2.84 14.00 -10.86
CA GLN A 56 -3.62 12.83 -10.49
C GLN A 56 -4.36 13.09 -9.18
N LYS A 57 -5.69 12.97 -9.22
CA LYS A 57 -6.52 13.08 -8.03
C LYS A 57 -6.51 11.77 -7.25
N ILE A 58 -6.43 11.87 -5.93
CA ILE A 58 -6.67 10.77 -5.00
C ILE A 58 -8.10 10.26 -5.23
N LYS A 59 -8.23 8.95 -5.45
CA LYS A 59 -9.52 8.25 -5.58
C LYS A 59 -9.92 7.64 -4.23
N PRO A 60 -11.21 7.41 -3.97
CA PRO A 60 -11.67 6.75 -2.75
C PRO A 60 -10.92 5.45 -2.41
N ASN A 61 -10.55 4.64 -3.41
CA ASN A 61 -9.79 3.41 -3.19
C ASN A 61 -8.40 3.63 -2.58
N HIS A 62 -7.75 4.76 -2.86
CA HIS A 62 -6.48 5.10 -2.21
C HIS A 62 -6.69 5.37 -0.72
N HIS A 63 -7.78 6.03 -0.36
CA HIS A 63 -8.15 6.23 1.03
C HIS A 63 -8.54 4.91 1.72
N PHE A 64 -9.27 4.02 1.03
CA PHE A 64 -9.58 2.70 1.56
C PHE A 64 -8.33 1.86 1.84
N ALA A 65 -7.27 2.02 1.03
CA ALA A 65 -6.02 1.34 1.26
C ALA A 65 -5.34 1.78 2.58
N ASP A 66 -5.55 3.02 3.03
CA ASP A 66 -4.99 3.51 4.30
C ASP A 66 -5.61 2.81 5.53
N HIS A 67 -6.79 2.20 5.40
CA HIS A 67 -7.48 1.48 6.49
C HIS A 67 -7.10 -0.01 6.58
N ILE A 68 -6.28 -0.50 5.65
CA ILE A 68 -5.91 -1.93 5.58
C ILE A 68 -5.27 -2.44 6.89
N PRO A 69 -4.38 -1.71 7.58
CA PRO A 69 -3.86 -2.13 8.88
C PRO A 69 -4.94 -2.37 9.95
N GLU A 70 -5.94 -1.50 10.03
CA GLU A 70 -7.08 -1.65 10.94
C GLU A 70 -7.91 -2.88 10.59
N LEU A 71 -8.06 -3.18 9.29
CA LEU A 71 -8.74 -4.39 8.85
C LEU A 71 -7.95 -5.64 9.23
N PHE A 72 -6.61 -5.62 9.14
CA PHE A 72 -5.77 -6.71 9.61
C PHE A 72 -5.89 -6.95 11.11
N GLN A 73 -5.98 -5.88 11.90
CA GLN A 73 -6.16 -6.01 13.34
C GLN A 73 -7.53 -6.61 13.70
N CYS A 74 -8.58 -6.25 12.96
CA CYS A 74 -9.94 -6.73 13.22
C CYS A 74 -10.18 -8.15 12.74
N TRP A 75 -9.69 -8.50 11.54
CA TRP A 75 -10.10 -9.70 10.81
C TRP A 75 -8.95 -10.61 10.40
N GLY A 76 -7.72 -10.25 10.75
CA GLY A 76 -6.52 -10.95 10.31
C GLY A 76 -6.21 -10.69 8.83
N PRO A 77 -5.32 -11.50 8.24
CA PRO A 77 -4.87 -11.33 6.86
C PRO A 77 -6.03 -11.25 5.87
N ALA A 78 -5.95 -10.35 4.89
CA ALA A 78 -7.02 -10.17 3.89
C ALA A 78 -7.35 -11.48 3.17
N GLN A 79 -6.37 -12.35 2.91
CA GLN A 79 -6.60 -13.65 2.26
C GLN A 79 -7.55 -14.58 3.05
N ALA A 80 -7.64 -14.40 4.37
CA ALA A 80 -8.52 -15.18 5.24
C ALA A 80 -9.94 -14.61 5.34
N SER A 81 -10.13 -13.31 5.07
CA SER A 81 -11.39 -12.59 5.27
C SER A 81 -12.01 -12.06 3.97
N ALA A 82 -11.25 -12.04 2.87
CA ALA A 82 -11.70 -11.43 1.64
C ALA A 82 -12.69 -12.32 0.89
N THR A 83 -13.64 -11.66 0.24
CA THR A 83 -14.75 -12.25 -0.52
C THR A 83 -14.33 -13.07 -1.73
N TRP A 84 -13.04 -13.18 -2.07
CA TRP A 84 -12.50 -14.05 -3.13
C TRP A 84 -12.88 -15.52 -2.96
N VAL A 85 -13.26 -15.96 -1.76
CA VAL A 85 -13.87 -17.29 -1.54
C VAL A 85 -15.15 -17.46 -2.38
N TYR A 86 -15.91 -16.38 -2.61
CA TYR A 86 -17.15 -16.37 -3.39
C TYR A 86 -16.98 -15.95 -4.86
N GLU A 87 -15.81 -15.46 -5.27
CA GLU A 87 -15.51 -15.13 -6.67
C GLU A 87 -15.14 -16.35 -7.52
N ARG A 88 -15.15 -17.57 -6.94
CA ARG A 88 -14.93 -18.83 -7.65
C ARG A 88 -16.15 -19.35 -8.41
N LEU A 89 -17.29 -18.65 -8.34
CA LEU A 89 -18.51 -18.98 -9.07
C LEU A 89 -18.78 -17.94 -10.17
N ILE A 90 -17.95 -17.97 -11.20
CA ILE A 90 -18.27 -17.47 -12.54
C ILE A 90 -17.86 -18.52 -13.57
#